data_AF-A0A2D5LTT9-F1
#
_entry.id   AF-A0A2D5LTT9-F1
#
_cell.length_a   1.000
_cell.length_b   1.000
_cell.length_c   1.000
_cell.angle_alpha   90.00
_cell.angle_beta   90.00
_cell.angle_gamma   90.00
#
_symmetry.space_group_name_H-M   'P 1'
#
loop_
_entity.id
_entity.type
_entity.pdbx_description
1 polymer ?
#
loop_
_entity_poly.entity_id
_entity_poly.type
_entity_poly.pdbx_seq_one_letter_code
_entity_poly.pdbx_strand_id
1 'polypeptide(L)'
;MKKLNSFILNNTVKILDFVYSDRHLQRFWVLEVIARSPYFAFLSVLHFKESLGIKNDITMFLMKEHFYQAINETEHLKEMEKRGGDKFWIDRFLARHLVLVYYWIMVIYYFFSPTNAYDVNIKIEEHAFNTYTKYLKDHPEDQKIKEIAQDELNHVEELNEALAMITQS
;
A
#
# COMPACT_ATOMS: atom_id res chain seq x y z
N MET A 1 14.52 -2.89 -13.49
CA MET A 1 13.10 -3.07 -13.12
C MET A 1 12.47 -1.80 -12.54
N LYS A 2 13.15 -1.06 -11.64
CA LYS A 2 12.64 0.21 -11.08
C LYS A 2 12.03 1.22 -12.07
N LYS A 3 12.65 1.44 -13.25
CA LYS A 3 12.09 2.31 -14.31
C LYS A 3 10.76 1.80 -14.88
N LEU A 4 10.61 0.49 -15.02
CA LEU A 4 9.37 -0.14 -15.47
C LEU A 4 8.30 -0.08 -14.38
N ASN A 5 8.66 -0.34 -13.11
CA ASN A 5 7.78 -0.17 -11.95
C ASN A 5 7.22 1.25 -11.90
N SER A 6 8.10 2.25 -11.97
CA SER A 6 7.71 3.66 -11.98
C SER A 6 6.83 4.00 -13.18
N PHE A 7 7.12 3.47 -14.37
CA PHE A 7 6.28 3.69 -15.54
C PHE A 7 4.86 3.14 -15.33
N ILE A 8 4.73 1.88 -14.92
CA ILE A 8 3.42 1.23 -14.71
C ILE A 8 2.66 1.98 -13.62
N LEU A 9 3.29 2.20 -12.46
CA LEU A 9 2.66 2.88 -11.34
C LEU A 9 2.20 4.29 -11.70
N ASN A 10 3.06 5.09 -12.35
CA ASN A 10 2.70 6.45 -12.74
C ASN A 10 1.51 6.47 -13.71
N ASN A 11 1.39 5.49 -14.61
CA ASN A 11 0.24 5.40 -15.49
C ASN A 11 -1.02 4.99 -14.73
N THR A 12 -0.94 3.98 -13.86
CA THR A 12 -2.09 3.56 -13.01
C THR A 12 -2.58 4.70 -12.12
N VAL A 13 -1.65 5.40 -11.45
CA VAL A 13 -1.94 6.56 -10.60
C VAL A 13 -2.63 7.67 -11.39
N LYS A 14 -2.12 8.02 -12.58
CA LYS A 14 -2.76 9.05 -13.43
C LYS A 14 -4.17 8.66 -13.83
N ILE A 15 -4.42 7.39 -14.11
CA ILE A 15 -5.76 6.90 -14.43
C ILE A 15 -6.69 7.04 -13.22
N LEU A 16 -6.23 6.64 -12.02
CA LEU A 16 -7.03 6.79 -10.79
C LEU A 16 -7.31 8.27 -10.47
N ASP A 17 -6.30 9.13 -10.56
CA ASP A 17 -6.46 10.58 -10.36
C ASP A 17 -7.46 11.20 -11.33
N PHE A 18 -7.47 10.74 -12.59
CA PHE A 18 -8.42 11.20 -13.59
C PHE A 18 -9.84 10.69 -13.31
N VAL A 19 -10.00 9.40 -13.00
CA VAL A 19 -11.31 8.78 -12.73
C VAL A 19 -11.98 9.36 -11.47
N TYR A 20 -11.18 9.79 -10.49
CA TYR A 20 -11.65 10.26 -9.20
C TYR A 20 -11.39 11.76 -8.93
N SER A 21 -11.24 12.59 -9.97
CA SER A 21 -10.84 14.02 -9.85
C SER A 21 -11.57 14.78 -8.75
N ASP A 22 -12.90 14.61 -8.66
CA ASP A 22 -13.78 15.33 -7.72
C ASP A 22 -14.38 14.40 -6.65
N ARG A 23 -13.83 13.18 -6.51
CA ARG A 23 -14.37 12.10 -5.68
C ARG A 23 -13.32 11.64 -4.66
N HIS A 24 -12.80 12.57 -3.88
CA HIS A 24 -11.63 12.34 -3.00
C HIS A 24 -11.81 11.16 -2.05
N LEU A 25 -12.95 11.05 -1.37
CA LEU A 25 -13.21 9.96 -0.41
C LEU A 25 -13.26 8.59 -1.10
N GLN A 26 -13.82 8.51 -2.31
CA GLN A 26 -13.81 7.27 -3.09
C GLN A 26 -12.40 6.95 -3.58
N ARG A 27 -11.62 7.95 -4.00
CA ARG A 27 -10.21 7.77 -4.36
C ARG A 27 -9.42 7.20 -3.20
N PHE A 28 -9.54 7.82 -2.02
CA PHE A 28 -8.86 7.38 -0.81
C PHE A 28 -9.24 5.93 -0.50
N TRP A 29 -10.53 5.63 -0.44
CA TRP A 29 -10.99 4.26 -0.21
C TRP A 29 -10.41 3.24 -1.22
N VAL A 30 -10.38 3.56 -2.51
CA VAL A 30 -9.76 2.68 -3.52
C VAL A 30 -8.26 2.51 -3.28
N LEU A 31 -7.54 3.58 -2.92
CA LEU A 31 -6.12 3.52 -2.59
C LEU A 31 -5.87 2.65 -1.37
N GLU A 32 -6.62 2.82 -0.28
CA GLU A 32 -6.52 2.01 0.94
C GLU A 32 -6.79 0.52 0.69
N VAL A 33 -7.75 0.20 -0.19
CA VAL A 33 -7.99 -1.20 -0.60
C VAL A 33 -6.76 -1.81 -1.28
N ILE A 34 -6.04 -1.00 -2.07
CA ILE A 34 -4.88 -1.44 -2.86
C ILE A 34 -3.61 -1.45 -2.00
N ALA A 35 -3.37 -0.41 -1.19
CA ALA A 35 -2.17 -0.20 -0.36
C ALA A 35 -1.97 -1.30 0.69
N ARG A 36 -3.06 -1.85 1.22
CA ARG A 36 -2.97 -3.02 2.13
C ARG A 36 -2.46 -4.30 1.45
N SER A 37 -2.67 -4.45 0.14
CA SER A 37 -2.46 -5.73 -0.56
C SER A 37 -1.01 -6.23 -0.55
N PRO A 38 0.02 -5.37 -0.75
CA PRO A 38 1.43 -5.77 -0.71
C PRO A 38 1.84 -6.31 0.66
N TYR A 39 1.43 -5.68 1.77
CA TYR A 39 1.75 -6.17 3.12
C TYR A 39 1.27 -7.62 3.33
N PHE A 40 0.02 -7.91 2.94
CA PHE A 40 -0.49 -9.27 3.02
C PHE A 40 0.22 -10.24 2.07
N ALA A 41 0.62 -9.79 0.87
CA ALA A 41 1.41 -10.60 -0.05
C ALA A 41 2.79 -10.93 0.50
N PHE A 42 3.48 -9.96 1.11
CA PHE A 42 4.81 -10.15 1.69
C PHE A 42 4.73 -11.10 2.88
N LEU A 43 3.74 -10.89 3.75
CA LEU A 43 3.41 -11.77 4.88
C LEU A 43 3.14 -13.21 4.41
N SER A 44 2.35 -13.39 3.35
CA SER A 44 2.04 -14.71 2.76
C SER A 44 3.31 -15.44 2.31
N VAL A 45 4.22 -14.74 1.63
CA VAL A 45 5.49 -15.32 1.17
C VAL A 45 6.43 -15.61 2.33
N LEU A 46 6.52 -14.73 3.33
CA LEU A 46 7.34 -14.93 4.52
C LEU A 46 6.87 -16.16 5.31
N HIS A 47 5.56 -16.29 5.57
CA HIS A 47 4.99 -17.47 6.23
C HIS A 47 5.18 -18.76 5.43
N PHE A 48 5.06 -18.69 4.09
CA PHE A 48 5.32 -19.85 3.25
C PHE A 48 6.78 -20.29 3.34
N LYS A 49 7.74 -19.36 3.26
CA LYS A 49 9.17 -19.64 3.45
C LYS A 49 9.45 -20.20 4.84
N GLU A 50 8.82 -19.64 5.88
CA GLU A 50 8.94 -20.12 7.26
C GLU A 50 8.46 -21.57 7.41
N SER A 51 7.32 -21.91 6.79
CA SER A 51 6.75 -23.27 6.79
C SER A 51 7.66 -24.29 6.10
N LEU A 52 8.48 -23.85 5.14
CA LEU A 52 9.52 -24.66 4.50
C LEU A 52 10.84 -24.69 5.29
N GLY A 53 10.90 -24.06 6.47
CA GLY A 53 12.10 -23.97 7.29
C GLY A 53 13.10 -22.89 6.84
N ILE A 54 12.74 -22.05 5.87
CA ILE A 54 13.59 -20.97 5.34
C ILE A 54 13.31 -19.70 6.15
N LYS A 55 13.93 -19.60 7.32
CA LYS A 55 13.75 -18.47 8.25
C LYS A 55 15.04 -18.03 8.92
N ASN A 56 15.08 -16.75 9.27
CA ASN A 56 16.09 -16.10 10.08
C ASN A 56 15.44 -14.94 10.86
N ASP A 57 16.21 -14.30 11.75
CA ASP A 57 15.69 -13.22 12.61
C ASP A 57 15.09 -12.05 11.80
N ILE A 58 15.69 -11.71 10.66
CA ILE A 58 15.19 -10.66 9.76
C ILE A 58 13.82 -11.04 9.21
N THR A 59 13.67 -12.25 8.65
CA THR A 59 12.38 -12.70 8.10
C THR A 59 11.29 -12.77 9.17
N MET A 60 11.63 -13.12 10.41
CA MET A 60 10.69 -13.13 11.54
C MET A 60 10.30 -11.72 11.98
N PHE A 61 11.24 -10.78 11.96
CA PHE A 61 10.98 -9.36 12.21
C PHE A 61 10.03 -8.81 11.14
N LEU A 62 10.38 -8.95 9.86
CA LEU A 62 9.56 -8.47 8.73
C LEU A 62 8.15 -9.05 8.72
N MET A 63 8.00 -10.31 9.13
CA MET A 63 6.70 -10.95 9.24
C MET A 63 5.79 -10.25 10.26
N LYS A 64 6.35 -9.79 11.38
CA LYS A 64 5.61 -9.01 12.39
C LYS A 64 5.31 -7.61 11.87
N GLU A 65 6.30 -6.94 11.31
CA GLU A 65 6.13 -5.59 10.76
C GLU A 65 5.03 -5.54 9.70
N HIS A 66 5.08 -6.42 8.70
CA HIS A 66 4.05 -6.45 7.65
C HIS A 66 2.67 -6.86 8.17
N PHE A 67 2.59 -7.62 9.26
CA PHE A 67 1.32 -7.87 9.93
C PHE A 67 0.76 -6.58 10.55
N TYR A 68 1.58 -5.83 11.29
CA TYR A 68 1.16 -4.56 11.88
C TYR A 68 0.76 -3.54 10.82
N GLN A 69 1.54 -3.41 9.75
CA GLN A 69 1.24 -2.52 8.63
C GLN A 69 -0.09 -2.91 7.95
N ALA A 70 -0.34 -4.19 7.66
CA ALA A 70 -1.60 -4.62 7.07
C ALA A 70 -2.84 -4.32 7.95
N ILE A 71 -2.67 -4.36 9.29
CA ILE A 71 -3.72 -3.98 10.23
C ILE A 71 -3.90 -2.47 10.28
N ASN A 72 -2.80 -1.69 10.26
CA ASN A 72 -2.83 -0.23 10.23
C ASN A 72 -3.60 0.29 9.01
N GLU A 73 -3.23 -0.16 7.80
CA GLU A 73 -3.91 0.14 6.53
C GLU A 73 -5.42 -0.21 6.58
N THR A 74 -5.78 -1.25 7.34
CA THR A 74 -7.20 -1.61 7.52
C THR A 74 -7.95 -0.55 8.35
N GLU A 75 -7.30 0.15 9.27
CA GLU A 75 -7.90 1.25 10.02
C GLU A 75 -8.08 2.51 9.15
N HIS A 76 -7.13 2.80 8.26
CA HIS A 76 -7.28 3.85 7.24
C HIS A 76 -8.48 3.56 6.33
N LEU A 77 -8.57 2.33 5.82
CA LEU A 77 -9.70 1.86 5.01
C LEU A 77 -11.04 2.05 5.73
N LYS A 78 -11.15 1.63 6.99
CA LYS A 78 -12.36 1.79 7.81
C LYS A 78 -12.74 3.25 7.98
N GLU A 79 -11.75 4.14 8.12
CA GLU A 79 -12.02 5.57 8.18
C GLU A 79 -12.62 6.09 6.87
N MET A 80 -12.11 5.63 5.72
CA MET A 80 -12.70 5.98 4.42
C MET A 80 -14.11 5.40 4.25
N GLU A 81 -14.38 4.19 4.73
CA GLU A 81 -15.72 3.59 4.74
C GLU A 81 -16.72 4.39 5.58
N LYS A 82 -16.33 4.83 6.79
CA LYS A 82 -17.16 5.69 7.65
C LYS A 82 -17.55 7.00 6.95
N ARG A 83 -16.67 7.52 6.10
CA ARG A 83 -16.87 8.73 5.31
C ARG A 83 -17.63 8.49 4.00
N GLY A 84 -18.02 7.24 3.70
CA GLY A 84 -18.75 6.88 2.48
C GLY A 84 -17.85 6.74 1.25
N GLY A 85 -16.57 6.48 1.43
CA GLY A 85 -15.63 6.17 0.35
C GLY A 85 -16.00 4.90 -0.42
N ASP A 86 -16.71 3.96 0.21
CA ASP A 86 -17.19 2.73 -0.41
C ASP A 86 -18.61 2.84 -0.99
N LYS A 87 -19.22 4.04 -1.00
CA LYS A 87 -20.65 4.24 -1.29
C LYS A 87 -21.11 3.64 -2.63
N PHE A 88 -20.31 3.79 -3.69
CA PHE A 88 -20.73 3.41 -5.03
C PHE A 88 -20.25 2.00 -5.41
N TRP A 89 -21.15 1.20 -5.97
CA TRP A 89 -20.87 -0.19 -6.31
C TRP A 89 -19.75 -0.34 -7.35
N ILE A 90 -19.63 0.62 -8.28
CA ILE A 90 -18.62 0.57 -9.35
C ILE A 90 -17.20 0.73 -8.80
N ASP A 91 -17.01 1.57 -7.78
CA ASP A 91 -15.71 1.73 -7.12
C ASP A 91 -15.36 0.45 -6.36
N ARG A 92 -16.34 -0.14 -5.66
CA ARG A 92 -16.15 -1.43 -4.99
C ARG A 92 -15.81 -2.53 -5.97
N PHE A 93 -16.48 -2.57 -7.12
CA PHE A 93 -16.21 -3.52 -8.18
C PHE A 93 -14.78 -3.35 -8.69
N LEU A 94 -14.38 -2.13 -9.03
CA LEU A 94 -13.03 -1.82 -9.50
C LEU A 94 -11.97 -2.23 -8.47
N ALA A 95 -12.07 -1.75 -7.23
CA ALA A 95 -11.08 -1.99 -6.19
C ALA A 95 -10.91 -3.49 -5.88
N ARG A 96 -12.02 -4.24 -5.80
CA ARG A 96 -11.98 -5.69 -5.51
C ARG A 96 -11.33 -6.51 -6.62
N HIS A 97 -11.49 -6.12 -7.89
CA HIS A 97 -10.83 -6.83 -8.99
C HIS A 97 -9.37 -6.40 -9.12
N LEU A 98 -9.06 -5.11 -8.92
CA LEU A 98 -7.69 -4.62 -8.87
C LEU A 98 -6.90 -5.30 -7.77
N VAL A 99 -7.44 -5.38 -6.54
CA VAL A 99 -6.74 -6.00 -5.41
C VAL A 99 -6.47 -7.49 -5.63
N LEU A 100 -7.40 -8.22 -6.26
CA LEU A 100 -7.22 -9.64 -6.58
C LEU A 100 -6.02 -9.86 -7.51
N VAL A 101 -5.93 -9.07 -8.58
CA VAL A 101 -4.83 -9.16 -9.53
C VAL A 101 -3.53 -8.67 -8.91
N TYR A 102 -3.59 -7.54 -8.21
CA TYR A 102 -2.42 -6.90 -7.62
C TYR A 102 -1.79 -7.74 -6.51
N TYR A 103 -2.60 -8.38 -5.66
CA TYR A 103 -2.14 -9.34 -4.65
C TYR A 103 -1.23 -10.42 -5.25
N TRP A 104 -1.71 -11.12 -6.27
CA TRP A 104 -0.95 -12.21 -6.90
C TRP A 104 0.31 -11.71 -7.60
N ILE A 105 0.26 -10.54 -8.24
CA ILE A 105 1.45 -9.89 -8.79
C ILE A 105 2.48 -9.67 -7.68
N MET A 106 2.08 -9.11 -6.53
CA MET A 106 3.01 -8.83 -5.43
C MET A 106 3.51 -10.08 -4.74
N VAL A 107 2.71 -11.15 -4.64
CA VAL A 107 3.17 -12.47 -4.14
C VAL A 107 4.31 -12.98 -5.02
N ILE A 108 4.11 -13.02 -6.34
CA ILE A 108 5.13 -13.48 -7.29
C ILE A 108 6.34 -12.55 -7.23
N TYR A 109 6.11 -11.24 -7.24
CA TYR A 109 7.20 -10.27 -7.31
C TYR A 109 8.07 -10.27 -6.06
N TYR A 110 7.46 -10.33 -4.88
CA TYR A 110 8.19 -10.44 -3.61
C TYR A 110 8.90 -11.78 -3.47
N PHE A 111 8.30 -12.88 -3.96
CA PHE A 111 8.95 -14.19 -3.94
C PHE A 111 10.28 -14.19 -4.69
N PHE A 112 10.30 -13.64 -5.91
CA PHE A 112 11.48 -13.64 -6.79
C PHE A 112 12.40 -12.42 -6.61
N SER A 113 11.86 -11.27 -6.22
CA SER A 113 12.61 -10.02 -6.13
C SER A 113 12.06 -9.09 -5.04
N PRO A 114 12.33 -9.40 -3.75
CA PRO A 114 11.88 -8.59 -2.61
C PRO A 114 12.22 -7.11 -2.79
N THR A 115 13.45 -6.78 -3.17
CA THR A 115 13.91 -5.39 -3.37
C THR A 115 13.04 -4.59 -4.34
N ASN A 116 12.58 -5.21 -5.43
CA ASN A 116 11.72 -4.51 -6.39
C ASN A 116 10.26 -4.48 -5.95
N ALA A 117 9.81 -5.46 -5.15
CA ALA A 117 8.49 -5.43 -4.52
C ALA A 117 8.40 -4.30 -3.48
N TYR A 118 9.41 -4.11 -2.63
CA TYR A 118 9.52 -2.95 -1.74
C TYR A 118 9.55 -1.63 -2.51
N ASP A 119 10.34 -1.54 -3.59
CA ASP A 119 10.39 -0.33 -4.45
C ASP A 119 9.01 0.03 -5.04
N VAL A 120 8.15 -0.96 -5.32
CA VAL A 120 6.76 -0.69 -5.72
C VAL A 120 5.94 -0.19 -4.53
N ASN A 121 6.02 -0.87 -3.38
CA ASN A 121 5.19 -0.52 -2.23
C ASN A 121 5.52 0.87 -1.69
N ILE A 122 6.81 1.20 -1.55
CA ILE A 122 7.27 2.53 -1.13
C ILE A 122 6.65 3.63 -1.99
N LYS A 123 6.61 3.44 -3.32
CA LYS A 123 6.03 4.44 -4.22
C LYS A 123 4.50 4.54 -4.12
N ILE A 124 3.83 3.48 -3.67
CA ILE A 124 2.40 3.52 -3.37
C ILE A 124 2.16 4.37 -2.13
N GLU A 125 2.92 4.16 -1.05
CA GLU A 125 2.78 4.96 0.18
C GLU A 125 3.16 6.42 -0.06
N GLU A 126 4.24 6.69 -0.81
CA GLU A 126 4.59 8.05 -1.25
C GLU A 126 3.44 8.68 -2.05
N HIS A 127 2.75 7.90 -2.88
CA HIS A 127 1.61 8.39 -3.64
C HIS A 127 0.39 8.65 -2.75
N ALA A 128 0.09 7.77 -1.79
CA ALA A 128 -0.98 7.95 -0.81
C ALA A 128 -0.74 9.22 0.01
N PHE A 129 0.46 9.39 0.57
CA PHE A 129 0.87 10.60 1.28
C PHE A 129 0.67 11.86 0.45
N ASN A 130 1.15 11.88 -0.79
CA ASN A 130 1.00 13.02 -1.69
C ASN A 130 -0.48 13.31 -2.01
N THR A 131 -1.28 12.27 -2.13
CA THR A 131 -2.71 12.32 -2.42
C THR A 131 -3.50 12.96 -1.27
N TYR A 132 -3.21 12.55 -0.03
CA TYR A 132 -3.79 13.15 1.17
C TYR A 132 -3.31 14.59 1.38
N THR A 133 -2.01 14.84 1.26
CA THR A 133 -1.43 16.18 1.40
C THR A 133 -2.01 17.16 0.38
N LYS A 134 -2.31 16.72 -0.85
CA LYS A 134 -2.97 17.57 -1.85
C LYS A 134 -4.38 17.97 -1.42
N TYR A 135 -5.17 17.04 -0.89
CA TYR A 135 -6.52 17.32 -0.38
C TYR A 135 -6.53 18.27 0.82
N LEU A 136 -5.56 18.11 1.72
CA LEU A 136 -5.39 18.94 2.92
C LEU A 136 -5.04 20.41 2.63
N LYS A 137 -4.59 20.73 1.41
CA LYS A 137 -4.42 22.14 0.99
C LYS A 137 -5.74 22.90 0.97
N ASP A 138 -6.80 22.20 0.57
CA ASP A 138 -8.15 22.76 0.46
C ASP A 138 -9.00 22.48 1.71
N HIS A 139 -8.61 21.49 2.53
CA HIS A 139 -9.31 21.06 3.75
C HIS A 139 -8.36 20.99 4.96
N PRO A 140 -7.71 22.11 5.35
CA PRO A 140 -6.69 22.11 6.39
C PRO A 140 -7.21 21.78 7.79
N GLU A 141 -8.52 21.76 8.01
CA GLU A 141 -9.17 21.40 9.27
C GLU A 141 -9.36 19.90 9.48
N ASP A 142 -9.20 19.07 8.43
CA ASP A 142 -9.42 17.63 8.51
C ASP A 142 -8.27 16.91 9.22
N GLN A 143 -8.32 16.94 10.55
CA GLN A 143 -7.25 16.41 11.41
C GLN A 143 -7.00 14.92 11.18
N LYS A 144 -8.04 14.15 10.89
CA LYS A 144 -7.89 12.71 10.74
C LYS A 144 -7.21 12.33 9.42
N ILE A 145 -7.45 13.09 8.35
CA ILE A 145 -6.67 12.91 7.10
C ILE A 145 -5.21 13.33 7.28
N LYS A 146 -4.91 14.32 8.14
CA LYS A 146 -3.51 14.64 8.48
C LYS A 146 -2.81 13.50 9.20
N GLU A 147 -3.50 12.86 10.16
CA GLU A 147 -2.97 11.70 10.86
C GLU A 147 -2.65 10.58 9.88
N ILE A 148 -3.60 10.24 9.01
CA ILE A 148 -3.40 9.20 7.97
C ILE A 148 -2.24 9.57 7.06
N ALA A 149 -2.18 10.80 6.56
CA ALA A 149 -1.07 11.24 5.72
C ALA A 149 0.29 11.09 6.43
N GLN A 150 0.38 11.46 7.71
CA GLN A 150 1.62 11.28 8.45
C GLN A 150 1.97 9.79 8.61
N ASP A 151 0.98 8.92 8.78
CA ASP A 151 1.19 7.48 8.90
C ASP A 151 1.67 6.85 7.59
N GLU A 152 1.12 7.27 6.45
CA GLU A 152 1.65 6.89 5.11
C GLU A 152 3.15 7.22 4.98
N LEU A 153 3.57 8.38 5.49
CA LEU A 153 4.97 8.78 5.47
C LEU A 153 5.82 7.90 6.41
N ASN A 154 5.28 7.52 7.57
CA ASN A 154 5.96 6.60 8.48
C ASN A 154 6.12 5.21 7.81
N HIS A 155 5.11 4.72 7.09
CA HIS A 155 5.19 3.46 6.34
C HIS A 155 6.27 3.51 5.25
N VAL A 156 6.47 4.65 4.59
CA VAL A 156 7.60 4.84 3.67
C VAL A 156 8.93 4.62 4.39
N GLU A 157 9.11 5.18 5.59
CA GLU A 157 10.33 5.03 6.39
C GLU A 157 10.54 3.57 6.81
N GLU A 158 9.51 2.92 7.36
CA GLU A 158 9.53 1.51 7.77
C GLU A 158 9.89 0.56 6.61
N LEU A 159 9.31 0.79 5.42
CA LEU A 159 9.61 0.00 4.23
C LEU A 159 11.05 0.21 3.74
N ASN A 160 11.59 1.42 3.88
CA ASN A 160 12.99 1.69 3.54
C ASN A 160 13.95 1.01 4.53
N GLU A 161 13.62 0.98 5.82
CA GLU A 161 14.39 0.24 6.82
C GLU A 161 14.37 -1.26 6.54
N ALA A 162 13.18 -1.83 6.27
CA ALA A 162 13.03 -3.23 5.86
C ALA A 162 13.86 -3.56 4.62
N LEU A 163 13.83 -2.68 3.61
CA LEU A 163 14.62 -2.81 2.39
C LEU A 163 16.13 -2.77 2.67
N ALA A 164 16.58 -1.91 3.58
CA ALA A 164 17.97 -1.85 4.01
C ALA A 164 18.41 -3.16 4.69
N MET A 165 17.58 -3.72 5.57
CA MET A 165 17.86 -5.00 6.24
C MET A 165 18.06 -6.14 5.24
N ILE A 166 17.22 -6.23 4.20
CA ILE A 166 17.27 -7.31 3.21
C ILE A 166 18.42 -7.13 2.20
N THR A 167 18.87 -5.90 1.97
CA THR A 167 19.95 -5.63 1.01
C THR A 167 21.35 -5.69 1.63
N GLN A 168 21.43 -5.61 2.96
CA GLN A 168 22.68 -5.70 3.73
C GLN A 168 22.92 -7.09 4.34
N SER A 169 21.91 -7.97 4.36
CA SER A 169 21.97 -9.38 4.80
C SER A 169 22.52 -10.31 3.73
#